data_AF-A0A0R3SVU9-F1
#
_entry.id   AF-A0A0R3SVU9-F1
#
_cell.length_a   1.000
_cell.length_b   1.000
_cell.length_c   1.000
_cell.angle_alpha   90.00
_cell.angle_beta   90.00
_cell.angle_gamma   90.00
#
_symmetry.space_group_name_H-M   'P 1'
#
loop_
_entity.id
_entity.type
_entity.pdbx_description
1 polymer ?
#
loop_
_entity_poly.entity_id
_entity_poly.type
_entity_poly.pdbx_seq_one_letter_code
_entity_poly.pdbx_strand_id
1 'polypeptide(L)'
;MPQVARKKKIDPLQKAIPKNPRYADVLATVDSGSSLSRYLRKLDETNENFKIKPGEIFRRMKMTTFVHLVIQVAETNNSIDQNDIQIDNNRPIDGCDDEKQCDAINDSVDPAVNRRHTLESVIHGIGECDINDKDQLPKDSKTAKTKQYDCPYLLLDVRDKDEFDLCHIIKAINYPHTMLSRCMNFEIREMLAYRNKPGHIIILYDEDETVAPRVATVLVERGYENVFLLSGGLKVSYFQYIFKLWSLNLVN
;
A
#
# COMPACT_ATOMS: atom_id res chain seq x y z
N MET A 1 -59.57 18.37 25.38
CA MET A 1 -58.55 19.39 25.02
C MET A 1 -57.17 18.79 25.29
N PRO A 2 -56.25 18.74 24.30
CA PRO A 2 -54.93 18.15 24.51
C PRO A 2 -54.06 19.09 25.35
N GLN A 3 -53.47 18.57 26.42
CA GLN A 3 -52.56 19.29 27.30
C GLN A 3 -51.22 19.51 26.59
N VAL A 4 -50.84 20.78 26.41
CA VAL A 4 -49.56 21.17 25.80
C VAL A 4 -48.44 20.91 26.80
N ALA A 5 -47.54 19.96 26.49
CA ALA A 5 -46.39 19.65 27.33
C ALA A 5 -45.46 20.88 27.46
N ARG A 6 -45.14 21.27 28.70
CA ARG A 6 -44.19 22.37 28.99
C ARG A 6 -42.78 21.97 28.53
N LYS A 7 -42.18 22.79 27.66
CA LYS A 7 -40.77 22.64 27.25
C LYS A 7 -39.86 22.77 28.48
N LYS A 8 -38.95 21.80 28.67
CA LYS A 8 -37.96 21.83 29.75
C LYS A 8 -37.04 23.04 29.58
N LYS A 9 -36.71 23.74 30.67
CA LYS A 9 -35.78 24.87 30.66
C LYS A 9 -34.39 24.34 30.29
N ILE A 10 -33.81 24.86 29.21
CA ILE A 10 -32.46 24.52 28.76
C ILE A 10 -31.48 25.26 29.67
N ASP A 11 -30.43 24.57 30.11
CA ASP A 11 -29.36 25.17 30.90
C ASP A 11 -28.75 26.36 30.13
N PRO A 12 -28.66 27.57 30.71
CA PRO A 12 -28.08 28.73 30.04
C PRO A 12 -26.66 28.49 29.54
N LEU A 13 -25.89 27.57 30.15
CA LEU A 13 -24.54 27.21 29.71
C LEU A 13 -24.52 26.33 28.45
N GLN A 14 -25.63 25.64 28.17
CA GLN A 14 -25.80 24.81 26.97
C GLN A 14 -26.40 25.60 25.79
N LYS A 15 -26.75 26.87 26.01
CA LYS A 15 -27.35 27.72 24.97
C LYS A 15 -26.27 28.21 24.00
N ALA A 16 -26.30 27.69 22.77
CA ALA A 16 -25.41 28.17 21.71
C ALA A 16 -25.62 29.67 21.44
N ILE A 17 -24.52 30.40 21.28
CA ILE A 17 -24.55 31.83 20.94
C ILE A 17 -25.05 31.97 19.49
N PRO A 18 -26.06 32.82 19.23
CA PRO A 18 -26.55 33.05 17.87
C PRO A 18 -25.42 33.64 17.01
N LYS A 19 -25.11 32.97 15.89
CA LYS A 19 -24.12 33.43 14.93
C LYS A 19 -24.72 34.53 14.05
N ASN A 20 -23.94 35.57 13.75
CA ASN A 20 -24.39 36.67 12.90
C ASN A 20 -24.46 36.20 11.43
N PRO A 21 -25.61 36.30 10.75
CA PRO A 21 -25.76 35.86 9.35
C PRO A 21 -24.83 36.62 8.39
N ARG A 22 -24.45 37.86 8.70
CA ARG A 22 -23.52 38.66 7.88
C ARG A 22 -22.13 38.02 7.76
N TYR A 23 -21.73 37.20 8.73
CA TYR A 23 -20.40 36.59 8.80
C TYR A 23 -20.46 35.05 8.82
N ALA A 24 -21.58 34.46 8.39
CA ALA A 24 -21.75 33.01 8.36
C ALA A 24 -20.70 32.32 7.46
N ASP A 25 -20.37 32.97 6.34
CA ASP A 25 -19.49 32.41 5.30
C ASP A 25 -18.02 32.77 5.50
N VAL A 26 -17.69 33.56 6.53
CA VAL A 26 -16.32 33.97 6.82
C VAL A 26 -15.60 32.85 7.55
N LEU A 27 -14.75 32.14 6.80
CA LEU A 27 -13.84 31.14 7.37
C LEU A 27 -12.74 31.81 8.19
N ALA A 28 -12.28 31.12 9.24
CA ALA A 28 -11.18 31.61 10.06
C ALA A 28 -9.90 31.75 9.21
N THR A 29 -9.32 32.95 9.15
CA THR A 29 -8.10 33.25 8.39
C THR A 29 -6.86 32.56 8.97
N VAL A 30 -6.87 32.26 10.26
CA VAL A 30 -5.78 31.57 10.96
C VAL A 30 -6.24 30.17 11.32
N ASP A 31 -5.97 29.21 10.44
CA ASP A 31 -6.32 27.79 10.62
C ASP A 31 -5.08 26.96 11.01
N SER A 32 -4.36 27.37 12.04
CA SER A 32 -3.16 26.65 12.55
C SER A 32 -3.46 25.70 13.71
N GLY A 33 -4.72 25.57 14.14
CA GLY A 33 -5.11 24.78 15.32
C GLY A 33 -5.88 23.48 15.04
N SER A 34 -5.97 22.62 16.06
CA SER A 34 -6.75 21.37 16.10
C SER A 34 -8.24 21.62 16.43
N SER A 35 -8.90 22.46 15.64
CA SER A 35 -10.34 22.74 15.83
C SER A 35 -11.21 21.50 15.56
N LEU A 36 -12.31 21.35 16.30
CA LEU A 36 -13.32 20.31 16.08
C LEU A 36 -13.84 20.34 14.62
N SER A 37 -14.02 21.53 14.03
CA SER A 37 -14.44 21.66 12.63
C SER A 37 -13.45 21.04 11.66
N ARG A 38 -12.14 21.19 11.90
CA ARG A 38 -11.08 20.56 11.09
C ARG A 38 -11.06 19.04 11.30
N TYR A 39 -11.24 18.59 12.55
CA TYR A 39 -11.33 17.16 12.85
C TYR A 39 -12.53 16.52 12.14
N LEU A 40 -13.71 17.14 12.19
CA LEU A 40 -14.91 16.67 11.49
C LEU A 40 -14.70 16.65 9.97
N ARG A 41 -14.16 17.72 9.38
CA ARG A 41 -13.85 17.72 7.94
C ARG A 41 -12.87 16.61 7.56
N LYS A 42 -11.84 16.39 8.38
CA LYS A 42 -10.88 15.30 8.16
C LYS A 42 -11.54 13.93 8.28
N LEU A 43 -12.49 13.75 9.21
CA LEU A 43 -13.28 12.53 9.30
C LEU A 43 -14.14 12.33 8.03
N ASP A 44 -14.80 13.37 7.55
CA ASP A 44 -15.59 13.32 6.33
C ASP A 44 -14.71 12.97 5.12
N GLU A 45 -13.55 13.63 4.97
CA GLU A 45 -12.54 13.31 3.95
C GLU A 45 -12.06 11.85 4.04
N THR A 46 -11.89 11.31 5.25
CA THR A 46 -11.53 9.89 5.41
C THR A 46 -12.69 8.96 5.10
N ASN A 47 -13.92 9.30 5.47
CA ASN A 47 -15.10 8.48 5.21
C ASN A 47 -15.48 8.44 3.73
N GLU A 48 -15.25 9.54 3.00
CA GLU A 48 -15.50 9.60 1.56
C GLU A 48 -14.47 8.80 0.75
N ASN A 49 -13.22 8.81 1.19
CA ASN A 49 -12.12 8.20 0.44
C ASN A 49 -11.82 6.75 0.86
N PHE A 50 -12.20 6.34 2.07
CA PHE A 50 -11.98 4.97 2.58
C PHE A 50 -13.32 4.32 2.90
N LYS A 51 -13.70 3.29 2.13
CA LYS A 51 -14.98 2.56 2.29
C LYS A 51 -14.76 1.25 3.04
N ILE A 52 -14.15 1.35 4.22
CA ILE A 52 -13.78 0.18 5.03
C ILE A 52 -15.04 -0.43 5.64
N LYS A 53 -15.22 -1.74 5.43
CA LYS A 53 -16.33 -2.51 6.01
C LYS A 53 -15.81 -3.46 7.11
N PRO A 54 -16.59 -3.71 8.18
CA PRO A 54 -16.25 -4.75 9.13
C PRO A 54 -16.33 -6.13 8.45
N GLY A 55 -15.38 -7.02 8.74
CA GLY A 55 -15.35 -8.38 8.19
C GLY A 55 -14.58 -8.55 6.88
N GLU A 56 -13.70 -7.61 6.53
CA GLU A 56 -12.76 -7.78 5.41
C GLU A 56 -11.71 -8.86 5.72
N ILE A 57 -11.55 -9.82 4.82
CA ILE A 57 -10.61 -10.96 4.95
C ILE A 57 -9.26 -10.71 4.23
N PHE A 58 -9.10 -9.55 3.62
CA PHE A 58 -7.93 -9.17 2.83
C PHE A 58 -7.12 -8.08 3.55
N ARG A 59 -5.85 -7.94 3.15
CA ARG A 59 -4.95 -6.92 3.71
C ARG A 59 -5.09 -5.60 2.95
N ARG A 60 -4.92 -4.47 3.66
CA ARG A 60 -4.93 -3.12 3.08
C ARG A 60 -3.54 -2.50 3.11
N MET A 61 -3.16 -1.83 2.02
CA MET A 61 -1.91 -1.10 1.88
C MET A 61 -2.19 0.40 1.67
N LYS A 62 -1.51 1.26 2.42
CA LYS A 62 -1.60 2.72 2.22
C LYS A 62 -0.87 3.14 0.94
N MET A 63 -1.39 4.15 0.25
CA MET A 63 -0.71 4.78 -0.89
C MET A 63 0.73 5.21 -0.55
N THR A 64 0.95 5.73 0.66
CA THR A 64 2.29 6.09 1.15
C THR A 64 3.27 4.93 1.12
N THR A 65 2.82 3.75 1.53
CA THR A 65 3.64 2.54 1.58
C THR A 65 3.93 2.03 0.18
N PHE A 66 2.93 2.07 -0.70
CA PHE A 66 3.10 1.72 -2.11
C PHE A 66 4.14 2.62 -2.79
N VAL A 67 4.10 3.93 -2.59
CA VAL A 67 5.08 4.85 -3.18
C VAL A 67 6.49 4.57 -2.68
N HIS A 68 6.68 4.30 -1.38
CA HIS A 68 7.99 3.90 -0.86
C HIS A 68 8.50 2.59 -1.50
N LEU A 69 7.61 1.62 -1.69
CA LEU A 69 7.94 0.37 -2.38
C LEU A 69 8.41 0.62 -3.82
N VAL A 70 7.69 1.45 -4.58
CA VAL A 70 8.06 1.81 -5.96
C VAL A 70 9.44 2.47 -6.01
N ILE A 71 9.72 3.42 -5.11
CA ILE A 71 11.01 4.11 -5.03
C ILE A 71 12.13 3.12 -4.72
N GLN A 72 11.95 2.27 -3.71
CA GLN A 72 12.97 1.29 -3.30
C GLN A 72 13.27 0.26 -4.41
N VAL A 73 12.25 -0.18 -5.14
CA VAL A 73 12.42 -1.08 -6.29
C VAL A 73 13.21 -0.39 -7.40
N ALA A 74 12.93 0.88 -7.68
CA ALA A 74 13.68 1.65 -8.67
C ALA A 74 15.15 1.83 -8.27
N GLU A 75 15.45 2.12 -7.00
CA GLU A 75 16.81 2.24 -6.47
C GLU A 75 17.61 0.92 -6.60
N THR A 76 16.96 -0.21 -6.29
CA THR A 76 17.58 -1.53 -6.35
C THR A 76 17.91 -1.91 -7.79
N ASN A 77 16.98 -1.66 -8.73
CA ASN A 77 17.20 -1.94 -10.15
C ASN A 77 18.34 -1.10 -10.73
N ASN A 78 18.40 0.20 -10.38
CA ASN A 78 19.49 1.08 -10.82
C ASN A 78 20.86 0.65 -10.26
N SER A 79 20.91 0.02 -9.08
CA SER A 79 22.14 -0.47 -8.46
C SER A 79 22.64 -1.76 -9.11
N ILE A 80 21.75 -2.56 -9.69
CA ILE A 80 22.10 -3.78 -10.43
C ILE A 80 22.76 -3.39 -11.76
N ASP A 81 22.21 -2.41 -12.48
CA ASP A 81 22.74 -1.93 -13.76
C ASP A 81 24.16 -1.33 -13.67
N GLN A 82 24.59 -0.83 -12.51
CA GLN A 82 25.95 -0.30 -12.33
C GLN A 82 27.02 -1.36 -12.03
N ASN A 83 26.63 -2.57 -11.58
CA ASN A 83 27.58 -3.63 -11.25
C ASN A 83 27.90 -4.56 -12.43
N ASP A 84 27.10 -4.53 -13.50
CA ASP A 84 27.33 -5.36 -14.70
C ASP A 84 28.31 -4.74 -15.72
N ILE A 85 28.92 -3.59 -15.40
CA ILE A 85 29.98 -2.97 -16.21
C ILE A 85 31.29 -2.92 -15.40
N GLN A 86 31.88 -4.08 -15.09
CA GLN A 86 33.34 -4.27 -14.88
C GLN A 86 33.68 -5.71 -14.47
N ILE A 87 33.45 -6.71 -15.32
CA ILE A 87 34.24 -7.96 -15.25
C ILE A 87 34.59 -8.39 -16.67
N ASP A 88 35.58 -7.71 -17.25
CA ASP A 88 36.39 -8.30 -18.31
C ASP A 88 37.83 -7.84 -18.15
N ASN A 89 38.62 -8.61 -17.39
CA ASN A 89 40.08 -8.58 -17.42
C ASN A 89 40.60 -9.95 -16.96
N ASN A 90 40.85 -10.80 -17.97
CA ASN A 90 41.67 -11.99 -17.88
C ASN A 90 42.97 -11.78 -17.07
N ARG A 91 43.23 -12.67 -16.10
CA ARG A 91 44.51 -13.39 -15.97
C ARG A 91 44.36 -14.63 -15.07
N PRO A 92 44.89 -15.80 -15.47
CA PRO A 92 44.89 -17.01 -14.65
C PRO A 92 46.09 -16.96 -13.69
N ILE A 93 45.85 -17.14 -12.39
CA ILE A 93 46.92 -17.41 -11.43
C ILE A 93 46.51 -18.60 -10.54
N ASP A 94 47.36 -19.59 -10.67
CA ASP A 94 47.60 -20.82 -9.92
C ASP A 94 47.62 -20.63 -8.40
N GLY A 95 47.32 -21.70 -7.64
CA GLY A 95 47.82 -21.83 -6.26
C GLY A 95 46.79 -22.01 -5.14
N CYS A 96 46.95 -23.15 -4.46
CA CYS A 96 46.40 -23.60 -3.20
C CYS A 96 46.60 -22.63 -2.01
N ASP A 97 45.69 -22.64 -1.02
CA ASP A 97 45.97 -23.08 0.36
C ASP A 97 44.89 -22.68 1.38
N ASP A 98 44.91 -23.44 2.46
CA ASP A 98 43.94 -23.72 3.51
C ASP A 98 43.87 -22.66 4.65
N GLU A 99 42.76 -22.74 5.40
CA GLU A 99 42.49 -22.30 6.78
C GLU A 99 42.79 -20.84 7.27
N LYS A 100 41.79 -20.17 7.89
CA LYS A 100 41.63 -20.04 9.37
C LYS A 100 40.61 -18.98 9.80
N GLN A 101 40.07 -19.27 10.98
CA GLN A 101 38.96 -18.71 11.76
C GLN A 101 39.31 -17.44 12.56
N CYS A 102 38.28 -16.90 13.24
CA CYS A 102 38.25 -15.98 14.41
C CYS A 102 38.24 -14.47 14.06
N ASP A 103 37.54 -13.53 14.70
CA ASP A 103 36.68 -13.49 15.89
C ASP A 103 35.93 -12.12 15.90
N ALA A 104 34.71 -12.15 16.44
CA ALA A 104 34.08 -11.21 17.39
C ALA A 104 33.94 -9.66 17.17
N ILE A 105 32.78 -9.20 17.68
CA ILE A 105 32.39 -7.89 18.29
C ILE A 105 32.00 -6.71 17.36
N ASN A 106 30.71 -6.33 17.35
CA ASN A 106 30.21 -5.14 18.05
C ASN A 106 28.73 -4.82 17.81
N ASP A 107 28.07 -4.54 18.93
CA ASP A 107 26.71 -4.05 19.06
C ASP A 107 26.70 -2.54 18.78
N SER A 108 26.15 -2.16 17.63
CA SER A 108 25.75 -0.79 17.33
C SER A 108 24.59 -0.85 16.35
N VAL A 109 23.41 -1.24 16.85
CA VAL A 109 22.23 -1.37 16.00
C VAL A 109 21.72 0.01 15.60
N ASP A 110 22.09 0.40 14.39
CA ASP A 110 21.58 1.56 13.68
C ASP A 110 20.03 1.53 13.63
N PRO A 111 19.32 2.63 13.94
CA PRO A 111 17.84 2.68 13.86
C PRO A 111 17.29 2.51 12.43
N ALA A 112 18.16 2.46 11.42
CA ALA A 112 17.84 2.07 10.05
C ALA A 112 17.69 0.53 9.89
N VAL A 113 18.42 -0.27 10.65
CA VAL A 113 18.37 -1.75 10.60
C VAL A 113 17.04 -2.25 11.18
N ASN A 114 16.54 -1.62 12.24
CA ASN A 114 15.25 -1.98 12.83
C ASN A 114 14.06 -1.73 11.87
N ARG A 115 14.15 -0.69 11.02
CA ARG A 115 13.13 -0.41 9.97
C ARG A 115 13.18 -1.41 8.80
N ARG A 116 14.35 -2.01 8.54
CA ARG A 116 14.49 -3.07 7.52
C ARG A 116 13.78 -4.35 7.96
N HIS A 117 13.88 -4.71 9.24
CA HIS A 117 13.22 -5.90 9.80
C HIS A 117 11.69 -5.84 9.75
N THR A 118 11.08 -4.66 9.96
CA THR A 118 9.61 -4.50 9.87
C THR A 118 9.10 -4.69 8.45
N LEU A 119 9.82 -4.16 7.45
CA LEU A 119 9.48 -4.30 6.03
C LEU A 119 9.70 -5.73 5.53
N GLU A 120 10.81 -6.35 5.90
CA GLU A 120 11.11 -7.75 5.57
C GLU A 120 10.04 -8.68 6.18
N SER A 121 9.54 -8.40 7.38
CA SER A 121 8.45 -9.16 7.99
C SER A 121 7.13 -9.03 7.22
N VAL A 122 6.80 -7.85 6.69
CA VAL A 122 5.61 -7.65 5.83
C VAL A 122 5.77 -8.35 4.47
N ILE A 123 6.98 -8.32 3.89
CA ILE A 123 7.33 -9.00 2.63
C ILE A 123 7.23 -10.54 2.77
N HIS A 124 7.55 -11.06 3.95
CA HIS A 124 7.38 -12.48 4.30
C HIS A 124 5.95 -12.80 4.81
N GLY A 125 5.07 -11.80 4.93
CA GLY A 125 3.65 -12.00 5.19
C GLY A 125 3.20 -11.89 6.66
N ILE A 126 4.08 -11.49 7.58
CA ILE A 126 3.80 -11.32 9.01
C ILE A 126 3.38 -9.87 9.27
N GLY A 127 2.15 -9.66 9.76
CA GLY A 127 1.68 -8.37 10.28
C GLY A 127 1.93 -8.27 11.79
N GLU A 128 1.97 -7.05 12.33
CA GLU A 128 2.12 -6.78 13.77
C GLU A 128 0.86 -7.20 14.55
N CYS A 129 0.72 -8.49 14.87
CA CYS A 129 -0.05 -9.03 15.99
C CYS A 129 0.60 -10.37 16.39
N ASP A 130 0.96 -10.48 17.66
CA ASP A 130 1.51 -11.65 18.38
C ASP A 130 2.97 -12.06 18.10
N ILE A 131 3.85 -11.50 18.93
CA ILE A 131 5.17 -12.04 19.24
C ILE A 131 4.95 -13.26 20.14
N ASN A 132 5.02 -14.45 19.57
CA ASN A 132 5.61 -15.67 20.14
C ASN A 132 5.18 -16.87 19.28
N ASP A 133 6.09 -17.38 18.47
CA ASP A 133 6.56 -18.76 18.58
C ASP A 133 7.58 -19.05 17.49
N LYS A 134 8.71 -19.60 17.92
CA LYS A 134 9.75 -20.14 17.05
C LYS A 134 9.24 -21.46 16.47
N ASP A 135 9.37 -21.67 15.17
CA ASP A 135 10.21 -22.76 14.63
C ASP A 135 10.00 -23.04 13.12
N GLN A 136 11.15 -23.28 12.47
CA GLN A 136 11.39 -24.15 11.32
C GLN A 136 10.96 -23.72 9.90
N LEU A 137 11.94 -23.19 9.15
CA LEU A 137 12.01 -23.26 7.69
C LEU A 137 12.42 -24.66 7.21
N PRO A 138 11.87 -25.14 6.08
CA PRO A 138 12.55 -26.04 5.17
C PRO A 138 12.96 -25.36 3.85
N LYS A 139 14.15 -25.76 3.39
CA LYS A 139 14.87 -25.29 2.20
C LYS A 139 14.40 -25.97 0.90
N ASP A 140 14.55 -25.19 -0.17
CA ASP A 140 14.89 -25.56 -1.56
C ASP A 140 13.97 -26.46 -2.40
N SER A 141 13.60 -25.94 -3.59
CA SER A 141 13.72 -26.71 -4.84
C SER A 141 13.69 -25.79 -6.07
N LYS A 142 14.75 -25.89 -6.88
CA LYS A 142 14.92 -25.26 -8.20
C LYS A 142 14.00 -25.95 -9.22
N THR A 143 13.42 -25.21 -10.18
CA THR A 143 13.45 -25.47 -11.65
C THR A 143 12.39 -24.63 -12.38
N ALA A 144 12.85 -23.75 -13.29
CA ALA A 144 12.31 -23.43 -14.62
C ALA A 144 12.77 -22.02 -15.01
N LYS A 145 13.33 -21.85 -16.22
CA LYS A 145 13.63 -20.54 -16.84
C LYS A 145 12.32 -19.82 -17.18
N THR A 146 11.59 -19.43 -16.14
CA THR A 146 10.48 -18.51 -16.18
C THR A 146 11.09 -17.13 -16.39
N LYS A 147 10.49 -16.24 -17.20
CA LYS A 147 10.86 -14.81 -17.15
C LYS A 147 10.80 -14.42 -15.67
N GLN A 148 11.95 -14.23 -15.04
CA GLN A 148 12.02 -13.98 -13.61
C GLN A 148 11.45 -12.57 -13.47
N TYR A 149 10.28 -12.49 -12.87
CA TYR A 149 9.66 -11.19 -12.61
C TYR A 149 10.46 -10.60 -11.45
N ASP A 150 11.48 -9.81 -11.74
CA ASP A 150 12.33 -9.15 -10.73
C ASP A 150 11.60 -8.04 -9.97
N CYS A 151 10.31 -7.85 -10.23
CA CYS A 151 9.46 -6.88 -9.54
C CYS A 151 8.81 -7.56 -8.32
N PRO A 152 9.03 -7.07 -7.09
CA PRO A 152 8.48 -7.69 -5.88
C PRO A 152 6.97 -7.46 -5.72
N TYR A 153 6.34 -6.70 -6.61
CA TYR A 153 4.90 -6.49 -6.62
C TYR A 153 4.32 -6.56 -8.03
N LEU A 154 3.10 -7.08 -8.10
CA LEU A 154 2.22 -6.99 -9.26
C LEU A 154 1.11 -5.99 -8.95
N LEU A 155 0.89 -5.02 -9.83
CA LEU A 155 -0.16 -4.02 -9.66
C LEU A 155 -1.31 -4.29 -10.64
N LEU A 156 -2.53 -4.43 -10.11
CA LEU A 156 -3.73 -4.74 -10.88
C LEU A 156 -4.76 -3.63 -10.76
N ASP A 157 -5.22 -3.15 -11.90
CA ASP A 157 -6.35 -2.23 -12.01
C ASP A 157 -7.62 -3.03 -12.25
N VAL A 158 -8.58 -2.94 -11.33
CA VAL A 158 -9.80 -3.78 -11.40
C VAL A 158 -10.99 -3.11 -12.11
N ARG A 159 -10.78 -1.90 -12.63
CA ARG A 159 -11.80 -1.16 -13.38
C ARG A 159 -12.00 -1.73 -14.77
N ASP A 160 -13.04 -1.26 -15.44
CA ASP A 160 -13.27 -1.64 -16.83
C ASP A 160 -12.16 -1.12 -17.74
N LYS A 161 -12.01 -1.75 -18.90
CA LYS A 161 -10.91 -1.46 -19.82
C LYS A 161 -10.92 -0.01 -20.30
N ASP A 162 -12.10 0.55 -20.53
CA ASP A 162 -12.24 1.94 -21.00
C ASP A 162 -11.69 2.93 -19.96
N GLU A 163 -11.95 2.70 -18.67
CA GLU A 163 -11.43 3.54 -17.58
C GLU A 163 -9.91 3.39 -17.42
N PHE A 164 -9.39 2.18 -17.60
CA PHE A 164 -7.96 1.90 -17.57
C PHE A 164 -7.22 2.59 -18.73
N ASP A 165 -7.80 2.56 -19.92
CA ASP A 165 -7.21 3.16 -21.12
C ASP A 165 -7.21 4.70 -21.03
N LEU A 166 -8.19 5.31 -20.33
CA LEU A 166 -8.19 6.75 -20.02
C LEU A 166 -7.01 7.15 -19.13
N CYS A 167 -6.83 6.42 -18.02
CA CYS A 167 -5.69 6.61 -17.14
C CYS A 167 -5.50 5.42 -16.20
N HIS A 168 -4.26 5.11 -15.86
CA HIS A 168 -3.91 4.08 -14.88
C HIS A 168 -2.53 4.37 -14.27
N ILE A 169 -2.20 3.67 -13.18
CA ILE A 169 -0.87 3.78 -12.56
C ILE A 169 0.15 3.09 -13.47
N ILE A 170 1.32 3.72 -13.64
CA ILE A 170 2.39 3.20 -14.49
C ILE A 170 2.77 1.76 -14.06
N LYS A 171 2.91 0.85 -15.04
CA LYS A 171 3.14 -0.60 -14.86
C LYS A 171 1.95 -1.41 -14.31
N ALA A 172 0.78 -0.83 -14.10
CA ALA A 172 -0.42 -1.58 -13.76
C ALA A 172 -0.88 -2.47 -14.93
N ILE A 173 -1.49 -3.62 -14.60
CA ILE A 173 -2.14 -4.50 -15.57
C ILE A 173 -3.65 -4.40 -15.38
N ASN A 174 -4.39 -4.27 -16.47
CA ASN A 174 -5.84 -4.30 -16.47
C ASN A 174 -6.37 -5.70 -16.11
N TYR A 175 -7.15 -5.80 -15.04
CA TYR A 175 -7.80 -7.00 -14.54
C TYR A 175 -9.27 -6.68 -14.19
N PRO A 176 -10.14 -6.47 -15.18
CA PRO A 176 -11.47 -5.93 -14.93
C PRO A 176 -12.27 -6.89 -14.06
N HIS A 177 -13.02 -6.35 -13.10
CA HIS A 177 -13.81 -7.13 -12.14
C HIS A 177 -14.74 -8.18 -12.79
N THR A 178 -15.16 -7.94 -14.04
CA THR A 178 -15.94 -8.88 -14.86
C THR A 178 -15.24 -10.22 -15.09
N MET A 179 -13.91 -10.29 -14.94
CA MET A 179 -13.12 -11.53 -15.00
C MET A 179 -13.54 -12.54 -13.93
N LEU A 180 -14.01 -12.09 -12.77
CA LEU A 180 -14.37 -12.98 -11.66
C LEU A 180 -15.55 -13.89 -11.95
N SER A 181 -16.42 -13.50 -12.88
CA SER A 181 -17.60 -14.25 -13.32
C SER A 181 -17.26 -15.39 -14.28
N ARG A 182 -16.04 -15.44 -14.81
CA ARG A 182 -15.63 -16.45 -15.78
C ARG A 182 -15.33 -17.77 -15.08
N CYS A 183 -15.90 -18.87 -15.57
CA CYS A 183 -15.59 -20.22 -15.07
C CYS A 183 -14.19 -20.70 -15.53
N MET A 184 -13.71 -20.23 -16.68
CA MET A 184 -12.40 -20.55 -17.24
C MET A 184 -11.63 -19.26 -17.51
N ASN A 185 -10.32 -19.25 -17.25
CA ASN A 185 -9.42 -18.10 -17.44
C ASN A 185 -9.79 -16.86 -16.61
N PHE A 186 -10.23 -17.05 -15.36
CA PHE A 186 -10.38 -15.92 -14.43
C PHE A 186 -9.03 -15.39 -13.93
N GLU A 187 -7.96 -16.18 -14.02
CA GLU A 187 -6.59 -15.81 -13.65
C GLU A 187 -5.79 -15.42 -14.90
N ILE A 188 -5.05 -14.32 -14.80
CA ILE A 188 -4.03 -13.97 -15.80
C ILE A 188 -2.69 -14.62 -15.45
N ARG A 189 -1.82 -14.76 -16.44
CA ARG A 189 -0.51 -15.43 -16.29
C ARG A 189 0.34 -14.78 -15.21
N GLU A 190 0.27 -13.46 -15.12
CA GLU A 190 1.00 -12.64 -14.17
C GLU A 190 0.52 -12.90 -12.74
N MET A 191 -0.78 -13.06 -12.52
CA MET A 191 -1.32 -13.42 -11.20
C MET A 191 -0.83 -14.79 -10.75
N LEU A 192 -0.86 -15.79 -11.65
CA LEU A 192 -0.34 -17.13 -11.37
C LEU A 192 1.15 -17.09 -11.04
N ALA A 193 1.90 -16.21 -11.70
CA ALA A 193 3.32 -16.04 -11.46
C ALA A 193 3.63 -15.39 -10.10
N TYR A 194 2.69 -14.71 -9.46
CA TYR A 194 2.87 -14.07 -8.16
C TYR A 194 2.13 -14.79 -7.02
N ARG A 195 1.19 -15.68 -7.33
CA ARG A 195 0.33 -16.36 -6.34
C ARG A 195 1.13 -16.98 -5.21
N ASN A 196 0.91 -16.48 -3.99
CA ASN A 196 1.48 -16.95 -2.73
C ASN A 196 3.01 -17.15 -2.76
N LYS A 197 3.73 -16.43 -3.63
CA LYS A 197 5.18 -16.49 -3.67
C LYS A 197 5.78 -15.62 -2.57
N PRO A 198 6.77 -16.12 -1.81
CA PRO A 198 7.48 -15.30 -0.84
C PRO A 198 8.20 -14.16 -1.58
N GLY A 199 8.28 -12.99 -0.95
CA GLY A 199 8.92 -11.83 -1.58
C GLY A 199 8.09 -11.13 -2.65
N HIS A 200 6.91 -11.66 -2.99
CA HIS A 200 6.07 -11.16 -4.07
C HIS A 200 4.66 -10.88 -3.56
N ILE A 201 4.12 -9.72 -3.88
CA ILE A 201 2.77 -9.31 -3.47
C ILE A 201 1.93 -8.90 -4.67
N ILE A 202 0.62 -9.05 -4.57
CA ILE A 202 -0.35 -8.60 -5.57
C ILE A 202 -1.13 -7.43 -4.97
N ILE A 203 -1.07 -6.28 -5.62
CA ILE A 203 -1.72 -5.05 -5.18
C ILE A 203 -2.90 -4.78 -6.12
N LEU A 204 -4.09 -4.62 -5.55
CA LEU A 204 -5.32 -4.28 -6.28
C LEU A 204 -5.70 -2.83 -6.04
N TYR A 205 -6.19 -2.14 -7.06
CA TYR A 205 -6.80 -0.83 -6.90
C TYR A 205 -7.93 -0.60 -7.91
N ASP A 206 -8.84 0.31 -7.57
CA ASP A 206 -9.88 0.89 -8.42
C ASP A 206 -9.86 2.42 -8.28
N GLU A 207 -10.95 3.12 -8.64
CA GLU A 207 -11.04 4.57 -8.50
C GLU A 207 -11.25 5.00 -7.03
N ASP A 208 -12.25 4.40 -6.37
CA ASP A 208 -12.86 4.90 -5.13
C ASP A 208 -13.29 3.77 -4.16
N GLU A 209 -12.59 2.63 -4.18
CA GLU A 209 -12.84 1.43 -3.37
C GLU A 209 -14.26 0.84 -3.52
N THR A 210 -14.93 1.05 -4.64
CA THR A 210 -16.26 0.48 -4.91
C THR A 210 -16.19 -0.98 -5.32
N VAL A 211 -15.25 -1.31 -6.19
CA VAL A 211 -15.16 -2.60 -6.87
C VAL A 211 -14.04 -3.45 -6.27
N ALA A 212 -12.92 -2.82 -5.93
CA ALA A 212 -11.72 -3.50 -5.48
C ALA A 212 -11.89 -4.33 -4.19
N PRO A 213 -12.65 -3.91 -3.15
CA PRO A 213 -12.91 -4.77 -1.99
C PRO A 213 -13.59 -6.09 -2.35
N ARG A 214 -14.57 -6.06 -3.27
CA ARG A 214 -15.25 -7.28 -3.73
C ARG A 214 -14.29 -8.20 -4.47
N VAL A 215 -13.42 -7.64 -5.31
CA VAL A 215 -12.41 -8.41 -6.05
C VAL A 215 -11.40 -9.03 -5.09
N ALA A 216 -10.92 -8.26 -4.11
CA ALA A 216 -9.99 -8.73 -3.09
C ALA A 216 -10.57 -9.90 -2.30
N THR A 217 -11.82 -9.80 -1.82
CA THR A 217 -12.51 -10.90 -1.12
C THR A 217 -12.52 -12.17 -1.97
N VAL A 218 -12.96 -12.09 -3.23
CA VAL A 218 -13.07 -13.26 -4.09
C VAL A 218 -11.70 -13.89 -4.38
N LEU A 219 -10.64 -13.09 -4.51
CA LEU A 219 -9.29 -13.62 -4.70
C LEU A 219 -8.77 -14.32 -3.44
N VAL A 220 -8.99 -13.75 -2.26
CA VAL A 220 -8.61 -14.39 -0.99
C VAL A 220 -9.39 -15.70 -0.79
N GLU A 221 -10.70 -15.72 -1.04
CA GLU A 221 -11.52 -16.94 -0.99
C GLU A 221 -11.04 -18.02 -1.97
N ARG A 222 -10.44 -17.63 -3.10
CA ARG A 222 -9.83 -18.54 -4.08
C ARG A 222 -8.39 -18.95 -3.73
N GLY A 223 -7.90 -18.56 -2.56
CA GLY A 223 -6.61 -18.97 -2.02
C GLY A 223 -5.43 -18.09 -2.43
N TYR A 224 -5.67 -16.81 -2.72
CA TYR A 224 -4.61 -15.81 -2.82
C TYR A 224 -4.40 -15.13 -1.46
N GLU A 225 -3.30 -15.44 -0.78
CA GLU A 225 -2.98 -14.91 0.54
C GLU A 225 -2.16 -13.63 0.46
N ASN A 226 -1.34 -13.47 -0.58
CA ASN A 226 -0.46 -12.33 -0.81
C ASN A 226 -1.13 -11.14 -1.54
N VAL A 227 -2.44 -10.99 -1.38
CA VAL A 227 -3.24 -9.89 -1.95
C VAL A 227 -3.35 -8.73 -0.97
N PHE A 228 -3.14 -7.51 -1.50
CA PHE A 228 -3.25 -6.25 -0.79
C PHE A 228 -4.13 -5.28 -1.57
N LEU A 229 -5.11 -4.68 -0.90
CA LEU A 229 -5.94 -3.63 -1.46
C LEU A 229 -5.30 -2.26 -1.23
N LEU A 230 -5.09 -1.48 -2.29
CA LEU A 230 -4.56 -0.13 -2.21
C LEU A 230 -5.63 0.82 -1.67
N SER A 231 -5.40 1.32 -0.46
CA SER A 231 -6.39 2.12 0.26
C SER A 231 -6.50 3.52 -0.35
N GLY A 232 -7.73 3.94 -0.62
CA GLY A 232 -8.08 5.22 -1.22
C GLY A 232 -8.20 5.19 -2.75
N GLY A 233 -7.91 4.06 -3.38
CA GLY A 233 -7.96 3.89 -4.83
C GLY A 233 -7.10 4.91 -5.59
N LEU A 234 -7.47 5.14 -6.85
CA LEU A 234 -6.82 6.07 -7.75
C LEU A 234 -7.11 7.52 -7.36
N LYS A 235 -8.29 7.81 -6.79
CA LYS A 235 -8.65 9.14 -6.30
C LYS A 235 -7.61 9.68 -5.31
N VAL A 236 -7.25 8.91 -4.29
CA VAL A 236 -6.24 9.34 -3.30
C VAL A 236 -4.85 9.45 -3.92
N SER A 237 -4.53 8.60 -4.91
CA SER A 237 -3.25 8.67 -5.63
C SER A 237 -3.06 10.02 -6.33
N TYR A 238 -4.10 10.50 -7.00
CA TYR A 238 -4.09 11.78 -7.73
C TYR A 238 -3.95 12.96 -6.78
N PHE A 239 -4.79 13.00 -5.75
CA PHE A 239 -4.82 14.13 -4.82
C PHE A 239 -3.53 14.26 -4.01
N GLN A 240 -2.93 13.13 -3.60
CA GLN A 240 -1.82 13.17 -2.65
C GLN A 240 -0.43 13.18 -3.31
N TYR A 241 -0.28 12.58 -4.50
CA TYR A 241 1.05 12.35 -5.09
C TYR A 241 1.29 13.07 -6.40
N ILE A 242 0.28 13.24 -7.27
CA ILE A 242 0.48 14.06 -8.49
C ILE A 242 0.71 15.53 -8.10
N PHE A 243 -0.03 16.06 -7.12
CA PHE A 243 0.20 17.43 -6.62
C PHE A 243 1.57 17.60 -5.95
N LYS A 244 2.05 16.58 -5.22
CA LYS A 244 3.32 16.63 -4.50
C LYS A 244 4.52 16.48 -5.44
N LEU A 245 4.41 15.65 -6.47
CA LEU A 245 5.41 15.54 -7.54
C LEU A 245 5.44 16.77 -8.45
N TRP A 246 4.29 17.41 -8.71
CA TRP A 246 4.25 18.71 -9.41
C TRP A 246 4.90 19.82 -8.57
N SER A 247 4.61 19.89 -7.27
CA SER A 247 5.21 20.89 -6.39
C SER A 247 6.73 20.72 -6.21
N LEU A 248 7.26 19.50 -6.31
CA LEU A 248 8.70 19.24 -6.25
C LEU A 248 9.42 19.62 -7.55
N ASN A 249 8.76 19.53 -8.70
CA ASN A 249 9.32 19.93 -10.00
C ASN A 249 9.20 21.43 -10.30
N LEU A 250 8.51 22.21 -9.46
CA LEU A 250 8.42 23.68 -9.57
C LEU A 250 9.47 24.43 -8.73
N VAL A 251 10.36 23.71 -8.03
CA VAL A 251 11.41 24.30 -7.17
C VAL A 251 12.83 24.04 -7.70
N ASN A 252 12.96 23.56 -8.94
CA ASN A 252 14.25 23.51 -9.66
C ASN A 252 14.25 24.46 -10.84
#